data_AF-A0A6G2QTD7-F1
#
_entry.id   AF-A0A6G2QTD7-F1
#
_cell.length_a   1.000
_cell.length_b   1.000
_cell.length_c   1.000
_cell.angle_alpha   90.00
_cell.angle_beta   90.00
_cell.angle_gamma   90.00
#
_symmetry.space_group_name_H-M   'P 1'
#
loop_
_entity.id
_entity.type
_entity.pdbx_description
1 polymer ?
#
loop_
_entity_poly.entity_id
_entity_poly.type
_entity_poly.pdbx_seq_one_letter_code
_entity_poly.pdbx_strand_id
1 'polypeptide(L)' 'GNSTGPHLHFEIRTTPDYGSDVDPVSYLRSKGVSL' A
#
# COMPACT_ATOMS: atom_id res chain seq x y z
N GLY A 1 4.20 -7.16 -15.67
CA GLY A 1 3.43 -6.74 -14.50
C GLY A 1 2.04 -7.30 -14.62
N ASN A 2 1.46 -7.78 -13.52
CA ASN A 2 0.12 -8.36 -13.52
C ASN A 2 -0.90 -7.23 -13.32
N SER A 3 -1.81 -7.05 -14.29
CA SER A 3 -2.89 -6.07 -14.21
C SER A 3 -4.04 -6.52 -15.13
N THR A 4 -5.28 -6.29 -14.71
CA THR A 4 -6.49 -6.61 -15.49
C THR A 4 -7.14 -5.38 -16.13
N GLY A 5 -6.60 -4.18 -15.91
CA GLY A 5 -7.13 -2.92 -16.42
C GLY A 5 -6.43 -1.69 -15.81
N PRO A 6 -6.74 -0.46 -16.25
CA PRO A 6 -6.07 0.74 -15.77
C PRO A 6 -6.33 1.01 -14.28
N HIS A 7 -5.27 1.00 -13.47
CA HIS A 7 -5.31 1.40 -12.05
C HIS A 7 -3.91 1.76 -11.56
N LEU A 8 -3.84 2.40 -10.39
CA LEU A 8 -2.61 2.62 -9.64
C LEU A 8 -2.44 1.49 -8.63
N HIS A 9 -1.29 0.80 -8.67
CA HIS A 9 -0.87 -0.05 -7.57
C HIS A 9 -0.07 0.77 -6.56
N PHE A 10 -0.45 0.69 -5.30
CA PHE A 10 0.22 1.37 -4.20
C PHE A 10 0.39 0.38 -3.04
N GLU A 11 1.60 0.31 -2.50
CA GLU A 11 1.95 -0.54 -1.36
C GLU A 11 2.81 0.25 -0.36
N ILE A 12 2.75 -0.16 0.91
CA ILE A 12 3.59 0.41 1.96
C ILE A 12 4.37 -0.74 2.59
N ARG A 13 5.68 -0.53 2.75
CA ARG A 13 6.60 -1.50 3.34
C ARG A 13 7.45 -0.84 4.42
N THR A 14 7.80 -1.62 5.43
CA THR A 14 8.70 -1.17 6.52
C THR A 14 10.18 -1.34 6.19
N THR A 15 10.50 -2.22 5.24
CA THR A 15 11.85 -2.44 4.70
C THR A 15 11.79 -2.61 3.17
N PRO A 16 12.93 -2.65 2.46
CA PRO A 16 12.94 -2.97 1.03
C PRO A 16 12.56 -4.43 0.71
N ASP A 17 12.59 -5.32 1.70
CA ASP A 17 12.44 -6.76 1.52
C ASP A 17 10.97 -7.18 1.34
N TYR A 18 10.76 -8.29 0.62
CA TYR A 18 9.45 -8.92 0.48
C TYR A 18 8.93 -9.45 1.81
N GLY A 19 7.61 -9.38 2.02
CA GLY A 19 6.96 -9.77 3.26
C GLY A 19 7.00 -8.71 4.37
N SER A 20 7.56 -7.53 4.09
CA SER A 20 7.54 -6.38 5.00
C SER A 20 6.39 -5.40 4.70
N ASP A 21 5.43 -5.83 3.88
CA ASP A 21 4.20 -5.12 3.57
C ASP A 21 3.27 -4.98 4.78
N VAL A 22 2.57 -3.84 4.85
CA VAL A 22 1.58 -3.53 5.88
C VAL A 22 0.30 -3.04 5.23
N ASP A 23 -0.83 -3.15 5.94
CA ASP A 23 -2.11 -2.64 5.45
C ASP A 23 -2.04 -1.13 5.15
N PRO A 24 -2.10 -0.72 3.87
CA PRO A 24 -1.91 0.67 3.49
C PRO A 24 -3.08 1.54 3.93
N VAL A 25 -4.30 1.01 4.06
CA VAL A 25 -5.47 1.80 4.47
C VAL A 25 -5.36 2.15 5.96
N SER A 26 -5.01 1.17 6.80
CA SER A 26 -4.76 1.41 8.23
C SER A 26 -3.60 2.38 8.45
N TYR A 27 -2.51 2.24 7.69
CA TYR A 27 -1.40 3.20 7.75
C TYR A 27 -1.86 4.62 7.39
N LEU A 28 -2.56 4.81 6.27
CA LEU A 28 -3.01 6.13 5.82
C LEU A 28 -3.97 6.78 6.82
N ARG A 29 -4.91 6.02 7.39
CA ARG A 29 -5.79 6.51 8.47
C ARG A 29 -5.01 6.94 9.70
N SER A 30 -3.96 6.21 10.08
CA SER A 30 -3.06 6.61 11.19
C SER A 30 -2.32 7.93 10.92
N LYS A 31 -2.16 8.30 9.65
CA LYS A 31 -1.57 9.58 9.21
C LYS A 31 -2.62 10.68 8.99
N GLY A 32 -3.87 10.46 9.41
CA GLY A 32 -4.93 11.45 9.33
C GLY A 32 -5.58 11.56 7.95
N VAL A 33 -5.34 10.60 7.05
CA VAL A 33 -6.02 10.58 5.74
C VAL A 33 -7.44 10.08 5.92
N SER A 34 -8.42 10.89 5.51
CA SER A 34 -9.81 10.46 5.39
C SER A 34 -10.00 9.77 4.05
N LEU A 35 -10.09 8.43 4.06
CA LEU A 35 -10.38 7.56 2.92
C LEU A 35 -11.83 7.07 2.96
#